data_AF-A0A1A7X7C6-F1
#
_entry.id   AF-A0A1A7X7C6-F1
#
_cell.length_a   1.000
_cell.length_b   1.000
_cell.length_c   1.000
_cell.angle_alpha   90.00
_cell.angle_beta   90.00
_cell.angle_gamma   90.00
#
_symmetry.space_group_name_H-M   'P 1'
#
loop_
_entity.id
_entity.type
_entity.pdbx_description
1 polymer ?
#
loop_
_entity_poly.entity_id
_entity_poly.type
_entity_poly.pdbx_seq_one_letter_code
_entity_poly.pdbx_strand_id
1 'polypeptide(L)'
;SNPNKREREDPQEERPYIKKPPNAFMLFLRDQRPKVVAEQHMRDSAAVNAIVGQRWRVLSDDQRSIYFNQADEERTLHEQQHPGWSSKDNYGRKPKRVRRRAPANSSAASSSPAGSSCSQ
;
A
#
# COMPACT_ATOMS: atom_id res chain seq x y z
N SER A 1 -32.13 2.69 0.78
CA SER A 1 -31.31 2.10 -0.30
C SER A 1 -30.10 2.97 -0.60
N ASN A 2 -28.89 2.46 -0.38
CA ASN A 2 -27.66 3.00 -0.97
C ASN A 2 -26.66 1.84 -1.17
N PRO A 3 -26.58 1.22 -2.36
CA PRO A 3 -25.86 -0.05 -2.57
C PRO A 3 -24.47 0.21 -3.14
N ASN A 4 -23.49 0.61 -2.33
CA ASN A 4 -22.11 0.72 -2.81
C ASN A 4 -21.03 0.53 -1.74
N LYS A 5 -21.29 -0.37 -0.78
CA LYS A 5 -20.22 -0.95 0.01
C LYS A 5 -19.66 -2.11 -0.80
N ARG A 6 -18.48 -1.93 -1.40
CA ARG A 6 -17.75 -2.98 -2.13
C ARG A 6 -17.30 -4.05 -1.12
N GLU A 7 -18.23 -4.89 -0.72
CA GLU A 7 -17.96 -6.18 -0.11
C GLU A 7 -17.29 -7.03 -1.19
N ARG A 8 -15.99 -7.29 -1.03
CA ARG A 8 -15.34 -8.29 -1.86
C ARG A 8 -15.77 -9.61 -1.26
N GLU A 9 -16.69 -10.29 -1.93
CA GLU A 9 -16.95 -11.68 -1.65
C GLU A 9 -15.75 -12.47 -2.20
N ASP A 10 -14.96 -13.04 -1.29
CA ASP A 10 -13.84 -13.93 -1.63
C ASP A 10 -14.40 -15.36 -1.61
N PRO A 11 -14.58 -16.04 -2.75
CA PRO A 11 -14.93 -17.45 -2.74
C PRO A 11 -13.66 -18.25 -2.42
N GLN A 12 -13.50 -18.68 -1.17
CA GLN A 12 -12.83 -19.92 -0.71
C GLN A 12 -12.54 -19.86 0.81
N GLU A 13 -13.49 -20.35 1.61
CA GLU A 13 -13.19 -21.08 2.87
C GLU A 13 -12.12 -22.14 2.55
N GLU A 14 -10.94 -22.13 3.18
CA GLU A 14 -10.66 -22.96 4.36
C GLU A 14 -9.45 -22.45 5.18
N ARG A 15 -8.84 -21.32 4.81
CA ARG A 15 -7.77 -20.71 5.63
C ARG A 15 -8.11 -19.26 5.96
N PRO A 16 -8.16 -18.86 7.24
CA PRO A 16 -8.44 -17.48 7.60
C PRO A 16 -7.42 -16.55 6.94
N TYR A 17 -7.91 -15.50 6.28
CA TYR A 17 -7.05 -14.49 5.64
C TYR A 17 -6.28 -13.71 6.71
N ILE A 18 -5.04 -14.11 6.96
CA ILE A 18 -4.14 -13.43 7.88
C ILE A 18 -3.48 -12.25 7.14
N LYS A 19 -3.74 -11.02 7.63
CA LYS A 19 -3.22 -9.78 7.05
C LYS A 19 -1.71 -9.70 7.23
N LYS A 20 -1.02 -9.12 6.25
CA LYS A 20 0.44 -8.93 6.31
C LYS A 20 0.80 -8.00 7.48
N PRO A 21 1.91 -8.25 8.20
CA PRO A 21 2.39 -7.33 9.21
C PRO A 21 2.68 -5.96 8.57
N PRO A 22 2.35 -4.86 9.26
CA PRO A 22 2.55 -3.52 8.74
C PRO A 22 4.05 -3.24 8.59
N ASN A 23 4.46 -2.72 7.44
CA ASN A 23 5.83 -2.22 7.28
C ASN A 23 5.97 -0.80 7.88
N ALA A 24 7.20 -0.30 7.95
CA ALA A 24 7.51 1.01 8.54
C ALA A 24 6.67 2.16 7.96
N PHE A 25 6.50 2.19 6.63
CA PHE A 25 5.68 3.19 5.96
C PHE A 25 4.19 3.04 6.28
N MET A 26 3.66 1.82 6.42
CA MET A 26 2.26 1.58 6.73
C MET A 26 1.93 1.99 8.18
N LEU A 27 2.87 1.84 9.11
CA LEU A 27 2.75 2.39 10.47
C LEU A 27 2.66 3.92 10.42
N PHE A 28 3.58 4.56 9.72
CA PHE A 28 3.55 6.01 9.52
C PHE A 28 2.27 6.50 8.82
N LEU A 29 1.82 5.77 7.79
CA LEU A 29 0.60 6.10 7.04
C LEU A 29 -0.62 6.06 7.96
N ARG A 30 -0.71 5.09 8.88
CA ARG A 30 -1.82 4.98 9.84
C ARG A 30 -1.94 6.24 10.69
N ASP A 31 -0.81 6.76 11.14
CA ASP A 31 -0.78 7.87 12.10
C ASP A 31 -0.89 9.24 11.39
N GLN A 32 -0.37 9.36 10.17
CA GLN A 32 -0.35 10.63 9.43
C GLN A 32 -1.55 10.85 8.54
N ARG A 33 -2.15 9.77 8.00
CA ARG A 33 -3.33 9.88 7.14
C ARG A 33 -4.48 10.67 7.79
N PRO A 34 -4.91 10.42 9.03
CA PRO A 34 -5.97 11.22 9.65
C PRO A 34 -5.54 12.67 9.88
N LYS A 35 -4.26 12.93 10.20
CA LYS A 35 -3.73 14.29 10.38
C LYS A 35 -3.79 15.09 9.07
N VAL A 36 -3.35 14.51 7.97
CA VAL A 36 -3.41 15.15 6.64
C VAL A 36 -4.86 15.36 6.19
N VAL A 37 -5.76 14.41 6.45
CA VAL A 37 -7.20 14.58 6.14
C VAL A 37 -7.79 15.75 6.92
N ALA A 38 -7.45 15.88 8.20
CA ALA A 38 -7.92 16.99 9.04
C ALA A 38 -7.32 18.34 8.62
N GLU A 39 -6.02 18.39 8.34
CA GLU A 39 -5.32 19.63 7.94
C GLU A 39 -5.77 20.12 6.56
N GLN A 40 -5.77 19.22 5.58
CA GLN A 40 -6.03 19.58 4.18
C GLN A 40 -7.53 19.53 3.83
N HIS A 41 -8.38 19.06 4.76
CA HIS A 41 -9.82 18.82 4.53
C HIS A 41 -10.10 17.95 3.29
N MET A 42 -9.12 17.16 2.86
CA MET A 42 -9.21 16.36 1.64
C MET A 42 -9.79 14.99 1.92
N ARG A 43 -10.89 14.69 1.24
CA ARG A 43 -11.55 13.36 1.27
C ARG A 43 -10.95 12.39 0.27
N ASP A 44 -10.18 12.89 -0.71
CA ASP A 44 -9.54 12.04 -1.71
C ASP A 44 -8.33 11.31 -1.13
N SER A 45 -8.46 9.99 -1.05
CA SER A 45 -7.42 9.10 -0.54
C SER A 45 -6.16 9.09 -1.42
N ALA A 46 -6.29 9.32 -2.73
CA ALA A 46 -5.12 9.37 -3.61
C ALA A 46 -4.24 10.58 -3.31
N ALA A 47 -4.85 11.77 -3.18
CA ALA A 47 -4.17 13.00 -2.81
C ALA A 47 -3.56 12.91 -1.41
N VAL A 48 -4.32 12.41 -0.43
CA VAL A 48 -3.83 12.24 0.95
C VAL A 48 -2.62 11.29 0.99
N ASN A 49 -2.68 10.15 0.30
CA ASN A 49 -1.57 9.20 0.26
C ASN A 49 -0.33 9.78 -0.45
N ALA A 50 -0.52 10.65 -1.45
CA ALA A 50 0.59 11.34 -2.10
C ALA A 50 1.32 12.27 -1.12
N ILE A 51 0.57 13.06 -0.34
CA ILE A 51 1.12 13.97 0.67
C ILE A 51 1.85 13.19 1.77
N VAL A 52 1.25 12.11 2.30
CA VAL A 52 1.92 11.30 3.33
C VAL A 52 3.18 10.63 2.77
N GLY A 53 3.16 10.20 1.50
CA GLY A 53 4.34 9.68 0.82
C GLY A 53 5.47 10.71 0.68
N GLN A 54 5.13 11.98 0.41
CA GLN A 54 6.10 13.08 0.43
C GLN A 54 6.65 13.30 1.84
N ARG A 55 5.79 13.37 2.86
CA ARG A 55 6.21 13.52 4.27
C ARG A 55 7.17 12.42 4.69
N TRP A 56 6.90 11.16 4.33
CA TRP A 56 7.78 10.03 4.64
C TRP A 56 9.19 10.18 4.04
N ARG A 57 9.29 10.69 2.81
CA ARG A 57 10.59 10.89 2.13
C ARG A 57 11.42 12.00 2.75
N VAL A 58 10.80 13.00 3.35
CA VAL A 58 11.49 14.12 4.00
C VAL A 58 11.77 13.88 5.48
N LEU A 59 11.29 12.76 6.06
CA LEU A 59 11.64 12.39 7.43
C LEU A 59 13.15 12.13 7.56
N SER A 60 13.72 12.57 8.68
CA SER A 60 15.09 12.22 9.06
C SER A 60 15.25 10.71 9.23
N ASP A 61 16.47 10.22 9.03
CA ASP A 61 16.76 8.79 9.18
C ASP A 61 16.46 8.28 10.59
N ASP A 62 16.69 9.08 11.64
CA ASP A 62 16.34 8.72 13.01
C ASP A 62 14.83 8.45 13.18
N GLN A 63 14.00 9.34 12.63
CA GLN A 63 12.54 9.18 12.69
C GLN A 63 12.08 7.97 11.89
N ARG A 64 12.65 7.75 10.70
CA ARG A 64 12.35 6.55 9.90
C ARG A 64 12.76 5.28 10.65
N SER A 65 13.92 5.30 11.32
CA SER A 65 14.46 4.16 12.06
C SER A 65 13.54 3.69 13.18
N ILE A 66 12.85 4.61 13.87
CA ILE A 66 11.83 4.26 14.87
C ILE A 66 10.74 3.37 14.25
N TYR A 67 10.22 3.74 13.08
CA TYR A 67 9.20 2.96 12.39
C TYR A 67 9.75 1.66 11.78
N PHE A 68 11.02 1.64 11.37
CA PHE A 68 11.67 0.39 10.92
C PHE A 68 11.81 -0.61 12.05
N ASN A 69 12.26 -0.18 13.22
CA ASN A 69 12.35 -1.05 14.40
C ASN A 69 10.98 -1.59 14.81
N GLN A 70 9.97 -0.72 14.89
CA GLN A 70 8.59 -1.14 15.18
C GLN A 70 8.03 -2.11 14.13
N ALA A 71 8.33 -1.90 12.85
CA ALA A 71 7.88 -2.80 11.79
C ALA A 71 8.57 -4.16 11.86
N ASP A 72 9.84 -4.20 12.29
CA ASP A 72 10.57 -5.44 12.49
C ASP A 72 10.05 -6.21 13.72
N GLU A 73 9.73 -5.50 14.80
CA GLU A 73 9.06 -6.06 15.97
C GLU A 73 7.69 -6.65 15.59
N GLU A 74 6.86 -5.89 14.87
CA GLU A 74 5.54 -6.34 14.41
C GLU A 74 5.64 -7.53 13.45
N ARG A 75 6.66 -7.54 12.58
CA ARG A 75 6.93 -8.68 11.70
C ARG A 75 7.30 -9.91 12.52
N THR A 76 8.23 -9.78 13.45
CA THR A 76 8.74 -10.86 14.29
C THR A 76 7.62 -11.43 15.18
N LEU A 77 6.81 -10.54 15.75
CA LEU A 77 5.64 -10.92 16.54
C LEU A 77 4.60 -11.67 15.69
N HIS A 78 4.35 -11.20 14.46
CA HIS A 78 3.44 -11.86 13.54
C HIS A 78 3.95 -13.24 13.13
N GLU A 79 5.25 -13.38 12.85
CA GLU A 79 5.86 -14.68 12.55
C GLU A 79 5.74 -15.68 13.71
N GLN A 80 5.82 -15.20 14.96
CA GLN A 80 5.60 -16.00 16.16
C GLN A 80 4.13 -16.39 16.36
N GLN A 81 3.19 -15.45 16.17
CA GLN A 81 1.76 -15.70 16.35
C GLN A 81 1.16 -16.55 15.22
N HIS A 82 1.76 -16.50 14.04
CA HIS A 82 1.32 -17.22 12.85
C HIS A 82 2.43 -18.09 12.28
N PRO A 83 2.86 -19.14 13.02
CA PRO A 83 3.85 -20.07 12.53
C PRO A 83 3.32 -20.74 11.24
N GLY A 84 4.10 -20.66 10.16
CA GLY A 84 3.71 -21.20 8.85
C GLY A 84 2.96 -20.22 7.93
N TRP A 85 2.76 -18.95 8.34
CA TRP A 85 2.26 -17.92 7.44
C TRP A 85 3.32 -17.50 6.41
N SER A 86 2.99 -17.55 5.12
CA SER A 86 3.80 -16.93 4.08
C SER A 86 3.05 -15.82 3.36
N SER A 87 3.77 -14.72 3.10
CA SER A 87 3.35 -13.64 2.21
C SER A 87 2.80 -14.17 0.87
N LYS A 88 3.38 -15.27 0.36
CA LYS A 88 3.04 -15.91 -0.93
C LYS A 88 1.62 -16.49 -0.97
N ASP A 89 1.13 -17.03 0.15
CA ASP A 89 -0.24 -17.55 0.29
C ASP A 89 -1.29 -16.46 0.08
N ASN A 90 -0.93 -15.21 0.38
CA ASN A 90 -1.82 -14.05 0.29
C ASN A 90 -1.83 -13.39 -1.11
N TYR A 91 -0.74 -13.53 -1.88
CA TYR A 91 -0.60 -12.89 -3.21
C TYR A 91 -1.19 -13.72 -4.36
N GLY A 92 -1.23 -15.05 -4.26
CA GLY A 92 -1.73 -15.93 -5.34
C GLY A 92 -3.25 -15.93 -5.55
N ARG A 93 -4.01 -15.33 -4.62
CA ARG A 93 -5.47 -15.38 -4.56
C ARG A 93 -6.17 -14.08 -4.98
N LYS A 94 -5.45 -13.09 -5.52
CA LYS A 94 -6.07 -11.86 -6.02
C LYS A 94 -6.26 -11.95 -7.53
N PRO A 95 -7.51 -11.92 -8.06
CA PRO A 95 -7.71 -11.75 -9.50
C PRO A 95 -6.97 -10.49 -9.93
N LYS A 96 -6.15 -10.60 -11.00
CA LYS A 96 -5.46 -9.46 -11.61
C LYS A 96 -6.47 -8.33 -11.73
N ARG A 97 -6.23 -7.22 -11.01
CA ARG A 97 -7.01 -5.99 -11.24
C ARG A 97 -6.81 -5.67 -12.72
N VAL A 98 -7.83 -5.93 -13.53
CA VAL A 98 -7.94 -5.36 -14.86
C VAL A 98 -7.99 -3.87 -14.62
N ARG A 99 -6.84 -3.21 -14.72
CA ARG A 99 -6.82 -1.77 -14.90
C ARG A 99 -7.54 -1.55 -16.22
N ARG A 100 -8.84 -1.27 -16.17
CA ARG A 100 -9.54 -0.61 -17.27
C ARG A 100 -8.82 0.73 -17.46
N ARG A 101 -7.76 0.72 -18.27
CA ARG A 101 -7.26 1.93 -18.89
C ARG A 101 -8.43 2.44 -19.71
N ALA A 102 -8.99 3.58 -19.31
CA ALA A 102 -9.86 4.33 -20.20
C ALA A 102 -9.10 4.55 -21.52
N PRO A 103 -9.75 4.44 -22.70
CA PRO A 103 -9.08 4.66 -23.96
C PRO A 103 -8.55 6.09 -23.98
N ALA A 104 -7.22 6.23 -24.03
CA ALA A 104 -6.59 7.50 -24.30
C ALA A 104 -6.94 7.87 -25.74
N ASN A 105 -7.83 8.85 -25.91
CA ASN A 105 -8.10 9.43 -27.21
C ASN A 105 -6.81 10.09 -27.70
N SER A 106 -6.30 9.54 -28.79
CA SER A 106 -5.09 9.92 -29.51
C SER A 106 -5.09 11.39 -29.89
N SER A 107 -4.03 12.12 -29.52
CA SER A 107 -3.43 13.19 -30.33
C SER A 107 -2.07 13.62 -29.76
N ALA A 108 -1.10 13.67 -30.66
CA ALA A 108 0.15 14.45 -30.62
C ALA A 108 1.42 13.88 -29.93
N ALA A 109 2.37 13.56 -30.82
CA ALA A 109 3.79 13.96 -30.77
C ALA A 109 4.78 13.15 -29.91
N SER A 110 5.46 12.23 -30.60
CA SER A 110 6.93 12.09 -30.66
C SER A 110 7.77 12.50 -29.45
N SER A 111 8.33 11.50 -28.76
CA SER A 111 9.79 11.29 -28.63
C SER A 111 10.08 10.31 -27.47
N SER A 112 10.77 9.20 -27.79
CA SER A 112 11.54 8.44 -26.80
C SER A 112 12.77 9.26 -26.36
N PRO A 113 13.37 8.96 -25.19
CA PRO A 113 14.45 7.98 -25.23
C PRO A 113 14.59 7.08 -23.98
N ALA A 114 15.26 5.96 -24.25
CA ALA A 114 16.26 5.26 -23.44
C ALA A 114 15.87 4.77 -22.02
N GLY A 115 15.92 3.44 -21.89
CA GLY A 115 15.88 2.75 -20.62
C GLY A 115 17.17 2.94 -19.81
N SER A 116 17.00 3.00 -18.50
CA SER A 116 18.08 2.82 -17.54
C SER A 116 17.93 1.45 -16.91
N SER A 117 18.83 0.55 -17.30
CA SER A 117 19.16 -0.69 -16.62
C SER A 117 19.49 -0.41 -15.15
N CYS A 118 18.77 -1.03 -14.21
CA CYS A 118 19.29 -1.19 -12.85
C CYS A 118 19.93 -2.58 -12.78
N SER A 119 21.25 -2.61 -12.62
CA SER A 119 22.04 -3.82 -12.48
C SER A 119 22.51 -3.94 -11.03
N GLN A 120 22.30 -5.16 -10.50
CA GLN A 120 22.93 -5.86 -9.37
C GLN A 120 23.05 -5.12 -8.04
#